data_AF-A0A257GQV0-F1
#
_entry.id   AF-A0A257GQV0-F1
#
_cell.length_a   1.000
_cell.length_b   1.000
_cell.length_c   1.000
_cell.angle_alpha   90.00
_cell.angle_beta   90.00
_cell.angle_gamma   90.00
#
_symmetry.space_group_name_H-M   'P 1'
#
loop_
_entity.id
_entity.type
_entity.pdbx_description
1 polymer ?
#
loop_
_entity_poly.entity_id
_entity_poly.type
_entity_poly.pdbx_seq_one_letter_code
_entity_poly.pdbx_strand_id
1 'polypeptide(L)'
;MLDTTLDSFAQFIRSFRRTTPFPIEIMLPGLLILFAWPLLRIWLDDASTTFMVAFVLGMGLRLAMKSRLMIMRTRAHVSAPATVALILLAGPGVLALLIWSAEPLLCQRFLSLYFVFAAALYIIDVVDGTYAINRFRWPQPEMRGTDAVMTRVMVIYNLAMVLANETLIHHASQTTWLLYFGLLPLATNLIRTALVRTVQEGYGAV
;
A
#
# COMPACT_ATOMS: atom_id res chain seq x y z
N MET A 1 11.91 29.46 -11.96
CA MET A 1 12.13 28.00 -11.84
C MET A 1 11.98 27.53 -10.40
N LEU A 2 12.58 28.25 -9.44
CA LEU A 2 12.45 27.97 -8.00
C LEU A 2 11.08 28.41 -7.43
N ASP A 3 10.53 29.51 -7.92
CA ASP A 3 9.18 29.96 -7.54
C ASP A 3 8.10 28.99 -8.03
N THR A 4 8.25 28.49 -9.26
CA THR A 4 7.32 27.50 -9.85
C THR A 4 7.32 26.18 -9.08
N THR A 5 8.46 25.72 -8.57
CA THR A 5 8.54 24.52 -7.72
C THR A 5 7.97 24.76 -6.33
N LEU A 6 8.18 25.93 -5.74
CA LEU A 6 7.60 26.31 -4.45
C LEU A 6 6.08 26.43 -4.51
N ASP A 7 5.54 27.02 -5.57
CA ASP A 7 4.10 27.12 -5.81
C ASP A 7 3.47 25.73 -6.01
N SER A 8 4.12 24.87 -6.80
CA SER A 8 3.68 23.47 -6.99
C SER A 8 3.68 22.70 -5.67
N PHE A 9 4.70 22.90 -4.82
CA PHE A 9 4.80 22.27 -3.51
C PHE A 9 3.74 22.80 -2.52
N ALA A 10 3.49 24.11 -2.52
CA ALA A 10 2.46 24.72 -1.70
C ALA A 10 1.04 24.28 -2.13
N GLN A 11 0.82 24.07 -3.43
CA GLN A 11 -0.42 23.52 -3.96
C GLN A 11 -0.59 22.05 -3.56
N PHE A 12 0.48 21.25 -3.63
CA PHE A 12 0.50 19.89 -3.12
C PHE A 12 0.12 19.84 -1.62
N ILE A 13 0.68 20.70 -0.77
CA ILE A 13 0.31 20.76 0.66
C ILE A 13 -1.17 21.14 0.85
N ARG A 14 -1.69 22.10 0.07
CA ARG A 14 -3.11 22.50 0.13
C ARG A 14 -4.07 21.35 -0.20
N SER A 15 -3.67 20.43 -1.08
CA SER A 15 -4.50 19.27 -1.45
C SER A 15 -4.79 18.31 -0.27
N PHE A 16 -3.93 18.30 0.76
CA PHE A 16 -4.13 17.53 2.00
C PHE A 16 -5.09 18.19 2.99
N ARG A 17 -5.40 19.49 2.88
CA ARG A 17 -6.25 20.20 3.86
C ARG A 17 -7.74 19.85 3.78
N ARG A 18 -8.21 19.24 2.69
CA ARG A 18 -9.63 18.91 2.44
C ARG A 18 -9.91 17.41 2.44
N THR A 19 -9.16 16.59 3.16
CA THR A 19 -9.31 15.13 3.09
C THR A 19 -10.68 14.71 3.61
N THR A 20 -11.47 14.11 2.71
CA THR A 20 -12.77 13.48 2.98
C THR A 20 -12.64 12.42 4.09
N PRO A 21 -13.72 12.11 4.82
CA PRO A 21 -13.69 11.09 5.87
C PRO A 21 -13.07 9.79 5.35
N PHE A 22 -12.12 9.24 6.10
CA PHE A 22 -11.40 8.04 5.72
C PHE A 22 -12.35 6.84 5.67
N PRO A 23 -12.29 6.00 4.62
CA PRO A 23 -13.01 4.73 4.64
C PRO A 23 -12.54 3.92 5.85
N ILE A 24 -13.48 3.47 6.67
CA ILE A 24 -13.20 2.69 7.90
C ILE A 24 -12.36 1.46 7.55
N GLU A 25 -12.52 0.92 6.35
CA GLU A 25 -11.80 -0.24 5.83
C GLU A 25 -10.28 -0.03 5.71
N ILE A 26 -9.85 1.21 5.57
CA ILE A 26 -8.42 1.56 5.49
C ILE A 26 -7.83 1.65 6.90
N MET A 27 -8.61 2.11 7.87
CA MET A 27 -8.18 2.33 9.25
C MET A 27 -8.22 1.06 10.10
N LEU A 28 -9.22 0.19 9.89
CA LEU A 28 -9.52 -0.92 10.78
C LEU A 28 -8.35 -1.90 10.97
N PRO A 29 -7.61 -2.35 9.93
CA PRO A 29 -6.45 -3.21 10.12
C PRO A 29 -5.31 -2.51 10.87
N GLY A 30 -5.13 -1.21 10.62
CA GLY A 30 -4.13 -0.40 11.31
C GLY A 30 -4.45 -0.26 12.80
N LEU A 31 -5.68 0.14 13.12
CA LEU A 31 -6.18 0.24 14.50
C LEU A 31 -6.07 -1.11 15.21
N LEU A 32 -6.44 -2.21 14.55
CA LEU A 32 -6.31 -3.55 15.13
C LEU A 32 -4.86 -3.82 15.54
N ILE A 33 -3.87 -3.52 14.71
CA ILE A 33 -2.46 -3.70 15.05
C ILE A 33 -2.04 -2.78 16.20
N LEU A 34 -2.46 -1.51 16.17
CA LEU A 34 -2.14 -0.51 17.19
C LEU A 34 -2.68 -0.89 18.58
N PHE A 35 -3.86 -1.51 18.65
CA PHE A 35 -4.46 -1.96 19.91
C PHE A 35 -4.05 -3.38 20.29
N ALA A 36 -3.90 -4.29 19.32
CA ALA A 36 -3.51 -5.67 19.58
C ALA A 36 -2.09 -5.74 20.15
N TRP A 37 -1.15 -4.95 19.62
CA TRP A 37 0.23 -4.98 20.08
C TRP A 37 0.41 -4.72 21.60
N PRO A 38 -0.06 -3.60 22.18
CA PRO A 38 0.10 -3.33 23.61
C PRO A 38 -0.66 -4.32 24.48
N LEU A 39 -1.84 -4.78 24.03
CA LEU A 39 -2.60 -5.80 24.74
C LEU A 39 -1.82 -7.11 24.76
N LEU A 40 -1.39 -7.61 23.61
CA LEU A 40 -0.65 -8.87 23.51
C LEU A 40 0.67 -8.83 24.29
N ARG A 41 1.35 -7.67 24.37
CA ARG A 41 2.56 -7.51 25.19
C ARG A 41 2.34 -7.72 26.69
N ILE A 42 1.11 -7.60 27.19
CA ILE A 42 0.76 -7.88 28.60
C ILE A 42 0.59 -9.40 28.81
N TRP A 43 0.13 -10.11 27.78
CA TRP A 43 -0.23 -11.53 27.88
C TRP A 43 0.86 -12.48 27.37
N LEU A 44 1.77 -12.00 26.52
CA LEU A 44 2.83 -12.78 25.89
C LEU A 44 4.20 -12.23 26.28
N ASP A 45 5.04 -13.10 26.84
CA ASP A 45 6.39 -12.74 27.28
C ASP A 45 7.38 -12.58 26.12
N ASP A 46 7.20 -13.34 25.04
CA ASP A 46 8.08 -13.31 23.86
C ASP A 46 7.68 -12.21 22.86
N ALA A 47 8.63 -11.33 22.58
CA ALA A 47 8.46 -10.21 21.65
C ALA A 47 8.23 -10.68 20.21
N SER A 48 8.90 -11.76 19.79
CA SER A 48 8.79 -12.29 18.43
C SER A 48 7.40 -12.86 18.17
N THR A 49 6.91 -13.69 19.09
CA THR A 49 5.56 -14.26 19.05
C THR A 49 4.50 -13.17 19.09
N THR A 50 4.64 -12.18 19.96
CA THR A 50 3.74 -11.02 20.02
C THR A 50 3.67 -10.28 18.67
N PHE A 51 4.82 -10.11 18.01
CA PHE A 51 4.90 -9.46 16.69
C PHE A 51 4.17 -10.29 15.65
N MET A 52 4.44 -11.59 15.60
CA MET A 52 3.82 -12.49 14.63
C MET A 52 2.30 -12.50 14.77
N VAL A 53 1.78 -12.58 16.00
CA VAL A 53 0.33 -12.56 16.24
C VAL A 53 -0.28 -11.22 15.79
N ALA A 54 0.31 -10.08 16.18
CA ALA A 54 -0.19 -8.77 15.76
C ALA A 54 -0.16 -8.59 14.24
N PHE A 55 0.92 -9.02 13.59
CA PHE A 55 1.08 -8.99 12.13
C PHE A 55 0.02 -9.86 11.43
N VAL A 56 -0.16 -11.11 11.88
CA VAL A 56 -1.12 -12.05 11.29
C VAL A 56 -2.55 -11.56 11.45
N LEU A 57 -2.92 -11.02 12.61
CA LEU A 57 -4.24 -10.43 12.83
C LEU A 57 -4.50 -9.26 11.87
N GLY A 58 -3.54 -8.33 11.77
CA GLY A 58 -3.67 -7.18 10.87
C GLY A 58 -3.71 -7.56 9.40
N MET A 59 -2.80 -8.44 8.96
CA MET A 59 -2.71 -8.85 7.56
C MET A 59 -3.86 -9.78 7.16
N GLY A 60 -4.27 -10.68 8.04
CA GLY A 60 -5.42 -11.56 7.87
C GLY A 60 -6.71 -10.78 7.73
N LEU A 61 -6.96 -9.80 8.62
CA LEU A 61 -8.11 -8.91 8.50
C LEU A 61 -8.08 -8.14 7.17
N ARG A 62 -6.92 -7.58 6.80
CA ARG A 62 -6.77 -6.85 5.54
C ARG A 62 -7.05 -7.73 4.32
N LEU A 63 -6.59 -8.97 4.31
CA LEU A 63 -6.89 -9.94 3.25
C LEU A 63 -8.38 -10.26 3.21
N ALA A 64 -9.00 -10.50 4.36
CA ALA A 64 -10.43 -10.79 4.46
C ALA A 64 -11.27 -9.63 3.89
N MET A 65 -10.97 -8.39 4.26
CA MET A 65 -11.69 -7.20 3.78
C MET A 65 -11.55 -6.98 2.27
N LYS A 66 -10.39 -7.32 1.68
CA LYS A 66 -10.13 -7.13 0.24
C LYS A 66 -10.47 -8.35 -0.61
N SER A 67 -10.73 -9.50 0.02
CA SER A 67 -10.95 -10.79 -0.65
C SER A 67 -12.03 -10.71 -1.73
N ARG A 68 -13.19 -10.13 -1.43
CA ARG A 68 -14.31 -10.02 -2.38
C ARG A 68 -13.91 -9.27 -3.65
N LEU A 69 -13.22 -8.14 -3.51
CA LEU A 69 -12.75 -7.35 -4.66
C LEU A 69 -11.67 -8.10 -5.45
N MET A 70 -10.76 -8.81 -4.78
CA MET A 70 -9.75 -9.63 -5.45
C MET A 70 -10.42 -10.76 -6.24
N ILE A 71 -11.36 -11.50 -5.64
CA ILE A 71 -12.12 -12.58 -6.28
C ILE A 71 -12.85 -12.08 -7.52
N MET A 72 -13.62 -10.99 -7.39
CA MET A 72 -14.38 -10.46 -8.53
C MET A 72 -13.46 -10.01 -9.68
N ARG A 73 -12.32 -9.38 -9.38
CA ARG A 73 -11.37 -8.91 -10.40
C ARG A 73 -10.63 -10.05 -11.09
N THR A 74 -10.17 -11.04 -10.34
CA THR A 74 -9.48 -12.21 -10.91
C THR A 74 -10.44 -13.06 -11.74
N ARG A 75 -11.68 -13.25 -11.28
CA ARG A 75 -12.75 -13.95 -12.03
C ARG A 75 -13.06 -13.32 -13.37
N ALA A 76 -12.91 -12.00 -13.52
CA ALA A 76 -13.18 -11.31 -14.78
C ALA A 76 -12.18 -11.68 -15.90
N HIS A 77 -11.01 -12.23 -15.55
CA HIS A 77 -9.93 -12.51 -16.49
C HIS A 77 -9.52 -14.00 -16.51
N VAL A 78 -9.96 -14.79 -15.54
CA VAL A 78 -9.47 -16.15 -15.29
C VAL A 78 -10.61 -17.09 -14.90
N SER A 79 -10.48 -18.38 -15.25
CA SER A 79 -11.47 -19.41 -14.92
C SER A 79 -11.69 -19.58 -13.40
N ALA A 80 -12.81 -20.21 -13.03
CA ALA A 80 -13.17 -20.46 -11.63
C ALA A 80 -12.07 -21.18 -10.81
N PRO A 81 -11.56 -22.35 -11.25
CA PRO A 81 -10.57 -23.08 -10.47
C PRO A 81 -9.24 -22.33 -10.39
N ALA A 82 -8.81 -21.70 -11.48
CA ALA A 82 -7.57 -20.93 -11.49
C ALA A 82 -7.68 -19.66 -10.62
N THR A 83 -8.86 -19.04 -10.54
CA THR A 83 -9.09 -17.92 -9.61
C THR A 83 -8.96 -18.37 -8.15
N VAL A 84 -9.56 -19.51 -7.79
CA VAL A 84 -9.44 -20.07 -6.44
C VAL A 84 -7.97 -20.35 -6.11
N ALA A 85 -7.25 -21.02 -7.01
CA ALA A 85 -5.83 -21.33 -6.83
C ALA A 85 -4.99 -20.05 -6.65
N LEU A 86 -5.15 -19.06 -7.54
CA LEU A 86 -4.41 -17.80 -7.47
C LEU A 86 -4.66 -17.04 -6.16
N ILE A 87 -5.91 -16.99 -5.70
CA ILE A 87 -6.26 -16.23 -4.50
C ILE A 87 -5.78 -16.93 -3.25
N LEU A 88 -5.93 -18.26 -3.19
CA LEU A 88 -5.41 -19.05 -2.08
C LEU A 88 -3.89 -18.98 -2.02
N LEU A 89 -3.18 -19.09 -3.15
CA LEU A 89 -1.73 -19.02 -3.19
C LEU A 89 -1.22 -17.63 -2.82
N ALA A 90 -1.69 -16.58 -3.51
CA ALA A 90 -1.14 -15.23 -3.37
C ALA A 90 -1.59 -14.50 -2.08
N GLY A 91 -2.71 -14.91 -1.47
CA GLY A 91 -3.20 -14.33 -0.22
C GLY A 91 -2.89 -15.22 0.99
N PRO A 92 -3.80 -16.11 1.40
CA PRO A 92 -3.60 -16.98 2.57
C PRO A 92 -2.35 -17.86 2.52
N GLY A 93 -1.95 -18.33 1.34
CA GLY A 93 -0.79 -19.20 1.14
C GLY A 93 0.51 -18.49 1.48
N VAL A 94 0.71 -17.27 0.96
CA VAL A 94 1.84 -16.42 1.37
C VAL A 94 1.81 -16.15 2.88
N LEU A 95 0.65 -15.83 3.45
CA LEU A 95 0.54 -15.59 4.89
C LEU A 95 0.88 -16.86 5.70
N ALA A 96 0.45 -18.04 5.25
CA ALA A 96 0.77 -19.31 5.88
C ALA A 96 2.28 -19.61 5.84
N LEU A 97 2.95 -19.32 4.72
CA LEU A 97 4.41 -19.44 4.62
C LEU A 97 5.14 -18.50 5.58
N LEU A 98 4.66 -17.26 5.73
CA LEU A 98 5.21 -16.30 6.69
C LEU A 98 5.01 -16.78 8.14
N ILE A 99 3.82 -17.30 8.47
CA ILE A 99 3.54 -17.90 9.79
C ILE A 99 4.46 -19.09 10.05
N TRP A 100 4.59 -19.98 9.06
CA TRP A 100 5.42 -21.18 9.16
C TRP A 100 6.90 -20.84 9.41
N SER A 101 7.40 -19.77 8.79
CA SER A 101 8.78 -19.33 8.98
C SER A 101 9.07 -18.84 10.40
N ALA A 102 8.05 -18.38 11.14
CA ALA A 102 8.17 -17.81 12.48
C ALA A 102 9.22 -16.68 12.62
N GLU A 103 9.63 -16.05 11.51
CA GLU A 103 10.66 -15.02 11.48
C GLU A 103 10.06 -13.62 11.23
N PRO A 104 10.12 -12.70 12.22
CA PRO A 104 9.63 -11.33 12.05
C PRO A 104 10.27 -10.60 10.87
N LEU A 105 11.56 -10.84 10.60
CA LEU A 105 12.28 -10.19 9.51
C LEU A 105 11.70 -10.53 8.13
N LEU A 106 11.23 -11.77 7.93
CA LEU A 106 10.60 -12.16 6.66
C LEU A 106 9.25 -11.46 6.47
N CYS A 107 8.46 -11.31 7.53
CA CYS A 107 7.22 -10.53 7.50
C CYS A 107 7.49 -9.06 7.13
N GLN A 108 8.58 -8.49 7.64
CA GLN A 108 8.96 -7.11 7.31
C GLN A 108 9.43 -6.97 5.86
N ARG A 109 10.29 -7.88 5.39
CA ARG A 109 10.82 -7.90 4.03
C ARG A 109 9.77 -8.25 2.97
N PHE A 110 8.73 -9.00 3.34
CA PHE A 110 7.59 -9.24 2.47
C PHE A 110 6.95 -7.91 2.00
N LEU A 111 6.92 -6.89 2.86
CA LEU A 111 6.42 -5.58 2.49
C LEU A 111 7.33 -4.87 1.47
N SER A 112 8.64 -4.98 1.61
CA SER A 112 9.59 -4.50 0.60
C SER A 112 9.39 -5.21 -0.73
N LEU A 113 9.27 -6.54 -0.71
CA LEU A 113 9.02 -7.33 -1.91
C LEU A 113 7.74 -6.90 -2.63
N TYR A 114 6.67 -6.63 -1.87
CA TYR A 114 5.43 -6.08 -2.42
C TYR A 114 5.66 -4.75 -3.16
N PHE A 115 6.42 -3.83 -2.57
CA PHE A 115 6.69 -2.53 -3.19
C PHE A 115 7.66 -2.62 -4.38
N VAL A 116 8.68 -3.50 -4.32
CA VAL A 116 9.55 -3.79 -5.47
C VAL A 116 8.75 -4.35 -6.63
N PHE A 117 7.89 -5.33 -6.36
CA PHE A 117 7.01 -5.91 -7.38
C PHE A 117 6.08 -4.86 -7.99
N ALA A 118 5.46 -4.02 -7.16
CA ALA A 118 4.62 -2.92 -7.65
C ALA A 118 5.42 -1.93 -8.50
N ALA A 119 6.62 -1.52 -8.09
CA ALA A 119 7.50 -0.65 -8.86
C ALA A 119 7.86 -1.27 -10.21
N ALA A 120 8.21 -2.55 -10.24
CA ALA A 120 8.55 -3.28 -11.46
C ALA A 120 7.38 -3.27 -12.46
N LEU A 121 6.15 -3.52 -12.00
CA LEU A 121 4.97 -3.43 -12.86
C LEU A 121 4.77 -2.05 -13.47
N TYR A 122 4.96 -0.97 -12.69
CA TYR A 122 4.88 0.39 -13.22
C TYR A 122 6.05 0.73 -14.16
N ILE A 123 7.26 0.20 -13.92
CA ILE A 123 8.40 0.38 -14.83
C ILE A 123 8.11 -0.27 -16.18
N ILE A 124 7.58 -1.50 -16.18
CA ILE A 124 7.16 -2.19 -17.40
C ILE A 124 6.12 -1.34 -18.14
N ASP A 125 5.12 -0.81 -17.42
CA ASP A 125 4.06 0.03 -18.02
C ASP A 125 4.60 1.36 -18.59
N VAL A 126 5.68 1.92 -18.03
CA VAL A 126 6.39 3.08 -18.60
C VAL A 126 7.16 2.70 -19.87
N VAL A 127 7.84 1.55 -19.86
CA VAL A 127 8.66 1.07 -20.99
C VAL A 127 7.77 0.71 -22.19
N ASP A 128 6.64 0.04 -21.94
CA ASP A 128 5.69 -0.36 -22.98
C ASP A 128 4.82 0.83 -23.46
N GLY A 129 4.80 1.94 -22.70
CA GLY A 129 4.04 3.14 -23.04
C GLY A 129 2.52 2.98 -22.99
N THR A 130 2.00 1.86 -22.45
CA THR A 130 0.55 1.60 -22.43
C THR A 130 -0.18 2.38 -21.33
N TYR A 131 0.50 2.61 -20.21
CA TYR A 131 -0.03 3.22 -18.98
C TYR A 131 -1.32 2.54 -18.49
N ALA A 132 -1.47 1.24 -18.76
CA ALA A 132 -2.68 0.47 -18.51
C ALA A 132 -2.97 0.36 -17.01
N ILE A 133 -1.92 0.23 -16.18
CA ILE A 133 -2.07 0.14 -14.72
C ILE A 133 -2.62 1.46 -14.18
N ASN A 134 -2.09 2.59 -14.67
CA ASN A 134 -2.53 3.91 -14.26
C ASN A 134 -3.99 4.16 -14.66
N ARG A 135 -4.36 3.87 -15.91
CA ARG A 135 -5.73 4.02 -16.42
C ARG A 135 -6.72 3.12 -15.71
N PHE A 136 -6.32 1.90 -15.37
CA PHE A 136 -7.15 1.00 -14.57
C PHE A 136 -7.35 1.53 -13.14
N ARG A 137 -6.30 2.11 -12.54
CA ARG A 137 -6.34 2.67 -11.18
C ARG A 137 -7.20 3.93 -11.10
N TRP A 138 -7.08 4.80 -12.10
CA TRP A 138 -7.74 6.10 -12.20
C TRP A 138 -8.37 6.25 -13.59
N PRO A 139 -9.58 5.70 -13.80
CA PRO A 139 -10.23 5.67 -15.11
C PRO A 139 -10.83 7.01 -15.53
N GLN A 140 -10.74 8.05 -14.69
CA GLN A 140 -11.36 9.35 -14.95
C GLN A 140 -10.73 10.02 -16.18
N PRO A 141 -11.53 10.61 -17.11
CA PRO A 141 -11.02 11.24 -18.33
C PRO A 141 -9.98 12.34 -18.07
N GLU A 142 -10.14 13.10 -16.98
CA GLU A 142 -9.27 14.22 -16.58
C GLU A 142 -7.84 13.76 -16.27
N MET A 143 -7.65 12.48 -15.91
CA MET A 143 -6.35 11.92 -15.56
C MET A 143 -5.53 11.54 -16.81
N ARG A 144 -6.17 11.35 -17.98
CA ARG A 144 -5.53 10.79 -19.18
C ARG A 144 -4.35 11.62 -19.68
N GLY A 145 -4.43 12.94 -19.57
CA GLY A 145 -3.34 13.85 -19.95
C GLY A 145 -2.08 13.70 -19.09
N THR A 146 -2.20 13.03 -17.94
CA THR A 146 -1.11 12.85 -16.97
C THR A 146 -0.62 11.40 -16.86
N ASP A 147 -1.11 10.48 -17.70
CA ASP A 147 -0.82 9.05 -17.59
C ASP A 147 0.68 8.73 -17.47
N ALA A 148 1.50 9.31 -18.34
CA ALA A 148 2.95 9.11 -18.32
C ALA A 148 3.60 9.64 -17.03
N VAL A 149 3.17 10.81 -16.57
CA VAL A 149 3.73 11.45 -15.36
C VAL A 149 3.30 10.68 -14.12
N MET A 150 2.01 10.34 -14.00
CA MET A 150 1.48 9.61 -12.85
C MET A 150 2.08 8.21 -12.73
N THR A 151 2.25 7.50 -13.86
CA THR A 151 2.93 6.20 -13.87
C THR A 151 4.36 6.31 -13.32
N ARG A 152 5.13 7.32 -13.75
CA ARG A 152 6.50 7.58 -13.23
C ARG A 152 6.50 7.96 -11.75
N VAL A 153 5.57 8.82 -11.33
CA VAL A 153 5.38 9.17 -9.92
C VAL A 153 5.09 7.91 -9.09
N MET A 154 4.30 6.97 -9.62
CA MET A 154 4.02 5.72 -8.94
C MET A 154 5.25 4.80 -8.87
N VAL A 155 6.14 4.79 -9.86
CA VAL A 155 7.44 4.11 -9.73
C VAL A 155 8.24 4.69 -8.57
N ILE A 156 8.43 6.01 -8.55
CA ILE A 156 9.19 6.72 -7.51
C ILE A 156 8.58 6.48 -6.14
N TYR A 157 7.24 6.58 -6.04
CA TYR A 157 6.51 6.30 -4.81
C TYR A 157 6.82 4.91 -4.27
N ASN A 158 6.68 3.86 -5.08
CA ASN A 158 6.90 2.49 -4.60
C ASN A 158 8.37 2.25 -4.23
N LEU A 159 9.34 2.78 -5.00
CA LEU A 159 10.76 2.69 -4.63
C LEU A 159 11.09 3.45 -3.34
N ALA A 160 10.49 4.61 -3.13
CA ALA A 160 10.60 5.35 -1.87
C ALA A 160 10.01 4.55 -0.69
N MET A 161 8.90 3.84 -0.92
CA MET A 161 8.33 2.95 0.09
C MET A 161 9.23 1.75 0.42
N VAL A 162 9.95 1.18 -0.57
CA VAL A 162 10.97 0.15 -0.33
C VAL A 162 12.07 0.71 0.57
N LEU A 163 12.63 1.87 0.20
CA LEU A 163 13.69 2.51 0.97
C LEU A 163 13.25 2.82 2.41
N ALA A 164 12.05 3.37 2.58
CA ALA A 164 11.48 3.66 3.90
C ALA A 164 11.33 2.38 4.73
N ASN A 165 10.87 1.29 4.13
CA ASN A 165 10.72 0.02 4.83
C ASN A 165 12.07 -0.60 5.24
N GLU A 166 13.03 -0.68 4.33
CA GLU A 166 14.37 -1.22 4.64
C GLU A 166 15.11 -0.36 5.67
N THR A 167 14.97 0.97 5.61
CA THR A 167 15.52 1.87 6.63
C THR A 167 14.94 1.56 8.01
N LEU A 168 13.62 1.34 8.10
CA LEU A 168 12.99 0.97 9.37
C LEU A 168 13.40 -0.44 9.84
N ILE A 169 13.58 -1.39 8.93
CA ILE A 169 14.09 -2.74 9.28
C ILE A 169 15.49 -2.63 9.89
N HIS A 170 16.37 -1.80 9.33
CA HIS A 170 17.75 -1.68 9.78
C HIS A 170 17.95 -0.80 11.02
N HIS A 171 17.09 0.19 11.23
CA HIS A 171 17.33 1.24 12.23
C HIS A 171 16.23 1.39 13.28
N ALA A 172 15.08 0.73 13.13
CA ALA A 172 13.97 0.86 14.06
C ALA A 172 13.66 -0.45 14.80
N SER A 173 12.99 -0.33 15.94
CA SER A 173 12.49 -1.49 16.67
C SER A 173 11.33 -2.16 15.91
N GLN A 174 11.08 -3.45 16.19
CA GLN A 174 9.91 -4.16 15.67
C GLN A 174 8.59 -3.47 16.03
N THR A 175 8.50 -2.85 17.21
CA THR A 175 7.34 -2.04 17.62
C THR A 175 7.16 -0.85 16.70
N THR A 176 8.21 -0.07 16.48
CA THR A 176 8.17 1.10 15.57
C THR A 176 7.77 0.68 14.17
N TRP A 177 8.29 -0.47 13.70
CA TRP A 177 7.92 -1.02 12.40
C TRP A 177 6.44 -1.42 12.33
N LEU A 178 5.87 -2.05 13.37
CA LEU A 178 4.44 -2.40 13.41
C LEU A 178 3.54 -1.16 13.38
N LEU A 179 3.93 -0.09 14.10
CA LEU A 179 3.22 1.19 14.04
C LEU A 179 3.22 1.74 12.61
N TYR A 180 4.39 1.74 11.97
CA TYR A 180 4.52 2.13 10.56
C TYR A 180 3.64 1.27 9.65
N PHE A 181 3.68 -0.07 9.78
CA PHE A 181 2.89 -0.99 8.99
C PHE A 181 1.37 -0.78 9.18
N GLY A 182 0.93 -0.51 10.41
CA GLY A 182 -0.46 -0.19 10.72
C GLY A 182 -0.92 1.15 10.14
N LEU A 183 -0.06 2.17 10.12
CA LEU A 183 -0.36 3.50 9.60
C LEU A 183 -0.16 3.63 8.08
N LEU A 184 0.65 2.76 7.49
CA LEU A 184 0.94 2.72 6.06
C LEU A 184 -0.29 2.80 5.14
N PRO A 185 -1.40 2.05 5.35
CA PRO A 185 -2.61 2.21 4.53
C PRO A 185 -3.13 3.64 4.51
N LEU A 186 -3.14 4.30 5.67
CA LEU A 186 -3.62 5.67 5.82
C LEU A 186 -2.70 6.63 5.06
N ALA A 187 -1.39 6.53 5.29
CA ALA A 187 -0.39 7.36 4.61
C ALA A 187 -0.44 7.17 3.08
N THR A 188 -0.53 5.92 2.62
CA THR A 188 -0.65 5.59 1.19
C THR A 188 -1.91 6.19 0.58
N ASN A 189 -3.03 6.14 1.29
CA ASN A 189 -4.29 6.71 0.82
C ASN A 189 -4.21 8.24 0.73
N LEU A 190 -3.67 8.89 1.76
CA LEU A 190 -3.46 10.34 1.80
C LEU A 190 -2.64 10.82 0.60
N ILE A 191 -1.48 10.19 0.37
CA ILE A 191 -0.59 10.56 -0.73
C ILE A 191 -1.29 10.38 -2.08
N ARG A 192 -1.98 9.25 -2.28
CA ARG A 192 -2.71 8.99 -3.55
C ARG A 192 -3.85 9.97 -3.78
N THR A 193 -4.63 10.29 -2.75
CA THR A 193 -5.71 11.29 -2.86
C THR A 193 -5.14 12.67 -3.19
N ALA A 194 -4.04 13.07 -2.56
CA ALA A 194 -3.37 14.33 -2.85
C ALA A 194 -2.86 14.41 -4.31
N LEU A 195 -2.26 13.33 -4.81
CA LEU A 195 -1.81 13.24 -6.21
C LEU A 195 -2.96 13.41 -7.20
N VAL A 196 -4.07 12.67 -7.00
CA VAL A 196 -5.25 12.76 -7.87
C VAL A 196 -5.83 14.17 -7.85
N ARG A 197 -5.94 14.79 -6.66
CA ARG A 197 -6.44 16.17 -6.53
C ARG A 197 -5.54 17.18 -7.20
N THR A 198 -4.23 17.01 -7.09
CA THR A 198 -3.28 17.91 -7.75
C THR A 198 -3.48 17.90 -9.26
N VAL A 199 -3.76 16.72 -9.85
CA VAL A 199 -4.11 16.61 -11.27
C VAL A 199 -5.47 17.26 -11.55
N GLN A 200 -6.50 16.96 -10.78
CA GLN A 200 -7.85 17.48 -11.01
C GLN A 200 -7.92 19.02 -10.86
N GLU A 201 -7.27 19.58 -9.84
CA GLU A 201 -7.23 21.03 -9.60
C GLU A 201 -6.29 21.74 -10.59
N GLY A 202 -5.20 21.09 -11.01
CA GLY A 202 -4.28 21.63 -12.01
C GLY A 202 -4.89 21.74 -13.41
N TYR A 203 -5.78 20.81 -13.78
CA TYR A 203 -6.48 20.83 -15.08
C TYR A 203 -7.87 21.47 -15.05
N GLY A 204 -8.49 21.64 -13.87
CA GLY A 204 -9.75 22.38 -13.72
C GLY A 204 -9.60 23.92 -13.73
N ALA A 205 -8.37 24.42 -13.82
CA ALA A 205 -8.05 25.84 -13.88
C ALA A 205 -7.72 26.35 -15.30
N VAL A 206 -7.96 25.52 -16.33
CA VAL A 206 -7.79 25.86 -17.76
C VAL A 206 -9.13 25.84 -18.46
#